data_AF-A0A662H184-F1
#
_entry.id   AF-A0A662H184-F1
#
_cell.length_a   1.000
_cell.length_b   1.000
_cell.length_c   1.000
_cell.angle_alpha   90.00
_cell.angle_beta   90.00
_cell.angle_gamma   90.00
#
_symmetry.space_group_name_H-M   'P 1'
#
loop_
_entity.id
_entity.type
_entity.pdbx_description
1 polymer ?
#
loop_
_entity_poly.entity_id
_entity_poly.type
_entity_poly.pdbx_seq_one_letter_code
_entity_poly.pdbx_strand_id
1 'polypeptide(L)'
;MNGNIATDFIMWFLFLAFFAYIMRELEIWRIIRDIERYISLYKSIRDKALVVTLNTFKEVAAKTKSRLDLKMLEERVMGLVESVLIEPVSMDPFGIVGKLKHIVLTGDRTATQEVKRLIPEASETDVENLKNLIAASRSLNIIYKSVDHVYRLGRKFKSIWLLYQLQALLPFVTEAMRALESSLEAFTNGFPVGDGAGPLLAARFIKKFGGNELKIEEIAEETIMAEVPFKNRKVLVIKAKGPSGVTGRLDDAFEEIVVKRKIPEKMVIKVD
;
A
#
# COMPACT_ATOMS: atom_id res chain seq x y z
N MET A 1 -74.55 -0.80 9.16
CA MET A 1 -73.19 -0.58 9.72
C MET A 1 -72.11 -1.29 8.89
N ASN A 2 -72.09 -1.14 7.56
CA ASN A 2 -71.08 -1.80 6.68
C ASN A 2 -70.30 -0.81 5.80
N GLY A 3 -70.38 0.50 6.08
CA GLY A 3 -69.72 1.55 5.28
C GLY A 3 -68.32 1.95 5.74
N ASN A 4 -67.88 1.54 6.95
CA ASN A 4 -66.65 2.05 7.57
C ASN A 4 -65.44 1.11 7.43
N ILE A 5 -65.64 -0.20 7.22
CA ILE A 5 -64.52 -1.14 7.25
C ILE A 5 -63.56 -0.88 6.09
N ALA A 6 -64.09 -0.65 4.88
CA ALA A 6 -63.28 -0.36 3.70
C ALA A 6 -62.56 0.99 3.82
N THR A 7 -63.21 2.04 4.34
CA THR A 7 -62.58 3.34 4.57
C THR A 7 -61.53 3.28 5.67
N ASP A 8 -61.77 2.50 6.73
CA ASP A 8 -60.82 2.30 7.82
C ASP A 8 -59.57 1.53 7.34
N PHE A 9 -59.74 0.52 6.48
CA PHE A 9 -58.62 -0.17 5.84
C PHE A 9 -57.82 0.74 4.91
N ILE A 10 -58.50 1.59 4.13
CA ILE A 10 -57.84 2.57 3.26
C ILE A 10 -57.07 3.60 4.10
N MET A 11 -57.67 4.12 5.17
CA MET A 11 -57.03 5.06 6.09
C MET A 11 -55.84 4.43 6.80
N TRP A 12 -55.96 3.18 7.24
CA TRP A 12 -54.85 2.42 7.82
C TRP A 12 -53.72 2.21 6.82
N PHE A 13 -54.04 1.82 5.58
CA PHE A 13 -53.04 1.65 4.53
C PHE A 13 -52.34 2.97 4.17
N LEU A 14 -53.10 4.07 4.07
CA LEU A 14 -52.55 5.41 3.86
C LEU A 14 -51.63 5.83 5.01
N PHE A 15 -52.03 5.57 6.26
CA PHE A 15 -51.19 5.81 7.43
C PHE A 15 -49.90 5.00 7.39
N LEU A 16 -49.98 3.73 7.02
CA LEU A 16 -48.82 2.83 6.90
C LEU A 16 -47.88 3.27 5.77
N ALA A 17 -48.42 3.66 4.62
CA ALA A 17 -47.66 4.19 3.49
C ALA A 17 -46.94 5.50 3.86
N PHE A 18 -47.63 6.40 4.56
CA PHE A 18 -47.05 7.65 5.06
C PHE A 18 -45.91 7.39 6.04
N PHE A 19 -46.11 6.49 7.00
CA PHE A 19 -45.09 6.12 7.97
C PHE A 19 -43.88 5.44 7.31
N ALA A 20 -44.12 4.52 6.37
CA ALA A 20 -43.07 3.87 5.58
C ALA A 20 -42.24 4.89 4.77
N TYR A 21 -42.90 5.90 4.19
CA TYR A 21 -42.21 6.99 3.49
C TYR A 21 -41.30 7.78 4.42
N ILE A 22 -41.80 8.22 5.58
CA ILE A 22 -40.98 8.96 6.57
C ILE A 22 -39.80 8.12 7.04
N MET A 23 -40.04 6.85 7.37
CA MET A 23 -38.98 5.94 7.82
C MET A 23 -37.87 5.81 6.78
N ARG A 24 -38.22 5.68 5.50
CA ARG A 24 -37.26 5.63 4.40
C ARG A 24 -36.42 6.91 4.29
N GLU A 25 -37.02 8.09 4.42
CA GLU A 25 -36.28 9.36 4.37
C GLU A 25 -35.34 9.54 5.57
N LEU A 26 -35.77 9.11 6.77
CA LEU A 26 -34.93 9.10 7.96
C LEU A 26 -33.75 8.14 7.81
N GLU A 27 -33.98 6.98 7.21
CA GLU A 27 -32.95 5.98 6.93
C GLU A 27 -31.89 6.53 5.96
N ILE A 28 -32.32 7.13 4.84
CA ILE A 28 -31.44 7.82 3.89
C ILE A 28 -30.56 8.84 4.61
N TRP A 29 -31.19 9.68 5.43
CA TRP A 29 -30.50 10.74 6.15
C TRP A 29 -29.48 10.20 7.17
N ARG A 30 -29.77 9.05 7.80
CA ARG A 30 -28.82 8.37 8.68
C ARG A 30 -27.63 7.81 7.90
N ILE A 31 -27.88 7.10 6.80
CA ILE A 31 -26.85 6.50 5.94
C ILE A 31 -25.89 7.56 5.42
N ILE A 32 -26.43 8.66 4.91
CA ILE A 32 -25.64 9.79 4.42
C ILE A 32 -24.69 10.29 5.51
N ARG A 33 -25.20 10.52 6.72
CA ARG A 33 -24.37 11.01 7.83
C ARG A 33 -23.29 10.01 8.23
N ASP A 34 -23.63 8.72 8.24
CA ASP A 34 -22.67 7.67 8.55
C ASP A 34 -21.55 7.64 7.50
N ILE A 35 -21.89 7.70 6.21
CA ILE A 35 -20.90 7.79 5.12
C ILE A 35 -20.03 9.06 5.25
N GLU A 36 -20.63 10.21 5.52
CA GLU A 36 -19.90 11.49 5.69
C GLU A 36 -18.88 11.42 6.83
N ARG A 37 -19.21 10.71 7.93
CA ARG A 37 -18.27 10.47 9.03
C ARG A 37 -17.06 9.66 8.58
N TYR A 38 -17.26 8.58 7.82
CA TYR A 38 -16.16 7.79 7.28
C TYR A 38 -15.30 8.60 6.30
N ILE A 39 -15.91 9.39 5.42
CA ILE A 39 -15.17 10.25 4.49
C ILE A 39 -14.32 11.28 5.24
N SER A 40 -14.86 11.88 6.31
CA SER A 40 -14.11 12.80 7.17
C SER A 40 -12.93 12.11 7.86
N LEU A 41 -13.13 10.89 8.35
CA LEU A 41 -12.06 10.06 8.91
C LEU A 41 -10.96 9.79 7.88
N TYR A 42 -11.33 9.34 6.67
CA TYR A 42 -10.37 9.03 5.61
C TYR A 42 -9.60 10.26 5.14
N LYS A 43 -10.27 11.42 5.07
CA LYS A 43 -9.62 12.70 4.80
C LYS A 43 -8.57 13.01 5.85
N SER A 44 -8.90 12.88 7.13
CA SER A 44 -7.96 13.11 8.24
C SER A 44 -6.74 12.19 8.15
N ILE A 45 -6.93 10.89 7.89
CA ILE A 45 -5.84 9.92 7.72
C ILE A 45 -4.95 10.30 6.53
N ARG A 46 -5.55 10.66 5.39
CA ARG A 46 -4.84 11.09 4.18
C ARG A 46 -4.05 12.38 4.42
N ASP A 47 -4.63 13.36 5.11
CA ASP A 47 -3.96 14.62 5.44
C ASP A 47 -2.79 14.40 6.41
N LYS A 48 -2.98 13.53 7.41
CA LYS A 48 -1.90 13.08 8.31
C LYS A 48 -0.76 12.41 7.54
N ALA A 49 -1.06 11.52 6.60
CA ALA A 49 -0.06 10.84 5.78
C ALA A 49 0.81 11.80 4.96
N LEU A 50 0.18 12.82 4.37
CA LEU A 50 0.89 13.89 3.66
C LEU A 50 1.82 14.68 4.59
N VAL A 51 1.33 15.06 5.77
CA VAL A 51 2.14 15.79 6.76
C VAL A 51 3.33 14.95 7.22
N VAL A 52 3.11 13.68 7.55
CA VAL A 52 4.18 12.74 7.95
C VAL A 52 5.21 12.61 6.84
N THR A 53 4.78 12.34 5.60
CA THR A 53 5.68 12.20 4.45
C THR A 53 6.52 13.46 4.26
N LEU A 54 5.89 14.63 4.23
CA LEU A 54 6.61 15.91 4.08
C LEU A 54 7.61 16.16 5.20
N ASN A 55 7.25 15.85 6.44
CA ASN A 55 8.14 16.00 7.58
C ASN A 55 9.35 15.04 7.47
N THR A 56 9.14 13.79 7.09
CA THR A 56 10.25 12.83 6.89
C THR A 56 11.18 13.28 5.76
N PHE A 57 10.64 13.80 4.65
CA PHE A 57 11.46 14.41 3.59
C PHE A 57 12.31 15.58 4.11
N LYS A 58 11.72 16.47 4.92
CA LYS A 58 12.44 17.60 5.54
C LYS A 58 13.52 17.13 6.51
N GLU A 59 13.26 16.09 7.30
CA GLU A 59 14.23 15.51 8.23
C GLU A 59 15.42 14.88 7.52
N VAL A 60 15.19 14.06 6.49
CA VAL A 60 16.26 13.46 5.69
C VAL A 60 17.08 14.55 4.98
N ALA A 61 16.41 15.55 4.40
CA ALA A 61 17.09 16.68 3.78
C ALA A 61 18.00 17.47 4.73
N ALA A 62 17.52 17.71 5.96
CA ALA A 62 18.26 18.41 7.00
C ALA A 62 19.52 17.65 7.43
N LYS A 63 19.43 16.32 7.57
CA LYS A 63 20.58 15.44 7.87
C LYS A 63 21.66 15.54 6.79
N THR A 64 21.23 15.67 5.54
CA THR A 64 22.08 15.61 4.36
C THR A 64 22.59 16.99 3.90
N LYS A 65 22.22 18.08 4.60
CA LYS A 65 22.59 19.48 4.23
C LYS A 65 22.24 19.87 2.80
N SER A 66 21.21 19.25 2.21
CA SER A 66 20.76 19.58 0.87
C SER A 66 20.06 20.95 0.87
N ARG A 67 20.46 21.85 -0.05
CA ARG A 67 19.83 23.16 -0.19
C ARG A 67 18.47 22.98 -0.85
N LEU A 68 17.44 22.88 -0.02
CA LEU A 68 16.09 22.54 -0.47
C LEU A 68 15.18 23.76 -0.51
N ASP A 69 14.58 23.99 -1.68
CA ASP A 69 13.41 24.84 -1.78
C ASP A 69 12.21 24.07 -1.21
N LEU A 70 11.80 24.45 -0.01
CA LEU A 70 10.69 23.84 0.74
C LEU A 70 9.39 23.83 -0.08
N LYS A 71 9.16 24.87 -0.88
CA LYS A 71 7.93 24.98 -1.66
C LYS A 71 7.94 24.02 -2.85
N MET A 72 9.06 23.92 -3.55
CA MET A 72 9.22 22.97 -4.65
C MET A 72 9.13 21.51 -4.16
N LEU A 73 9.67 21.22 -2.98
CA LEU A 73 9.58 19.90 -2.36
C LEU A 73 8.12 19.53 -2.08
N GLU A 74 7.37 20.42 -1.45
CA GLU A 74 5.96 20.19 -1.11
C GLU A 74 5.14 19.93 -2.37
N GLU A 75 5.28 20.78 -3.40
CA GLU A 75 4.61 20.61 -4.69
C GLU A 75 4.99 19.28 -5.36
N ARG A 76 6.27 18.89 -5.34
CA ARG A 76 6.72 17.64 -5.97
C ARG A 76 6.23 16.41 -5.24
N VAL A 77 6.33 16.37 -3.91
CA VAL A 77 5.85 15.25 -3.09
C VAL A 77 4.35 15.08 -3.27
N MET A 78 3.58 16.18 -3.27
CA MET A 78 2.15 16.14 -3.59
C MET A 78 1.90 15.56 -4.98
N GLY A 79 2.66 15.99 -6.00
CA GLY A 79 2.58 15.46 -7.35
C GLY A 79 2.86 13.94 -7.42
N LEU A 80 3.79 13.43 -6.62
CA LEU A 80 4.09 12.00 -6.55
C LEU A 80 2.96 11.21 -5.88
N VAL A 81 2.36 11.74 -4.82
CA VAL A 81 1.19 11.14 -4.14
C VAL A 81 -0.05 11.15 -5.03
N GLU A 82 -0.15 12.13 -5.93
CA GLU A 82 -1.23 12.27 -6.92
C GLU A 82 -0.99 11.46 -8.20
N SER A 83 0.20 10.90 -8.38
CA SER A 83 0.51 10.10 -9.56
C SER A 83 -0.37 8.84 -9.65
N VAL A 84 -0.59 8.37 -10.87
CA VAL A 84 -1.33 7.13 -11.14
C VAL A 84 -0.48 6.23 -12.03
N LEU A 85 -0.51 4.93 -11.77
CA LEU A 85 0.17 3.90 -12.53
C LEU A 85 -0.88 3.32 -13.46
N ILE A 86 -0.58 3.29 -14.76
CA ILE A 86 -1.49 2.77 -15.77
C ILE A 86 -1.17 1.29 -15.96
N GLU A 87 -2.14 0.44 -15.62
CA GLU A 87 -2.01 -1.01 -15.75
C GLU A 87 -2.16 -1.48 -17.21
N PRO A 88 -1.53 -2.60 -17.59
CA PRO A 88 -1.62 -3.12 -18.95
C PRO A 88 -3.00 -3.72 -19.22
N VAL A 89 -3.47 -3.66 -20.47
CA VAL A 89 -4.73 -4.28 -20.88
C VAL A 89 -4.57 -5.81 -20.90
N SER A 90 -5.57 -6.53 -20.40
CA SER A 90 -5.55 -8.00 -20.20
C SER A 90 -5.56 -8.84 -21.48
N MET A 91 -5.81 -8.26 -22.66
CA MET A 91 -5.95 -8.97 -23.94
C MET A 91 -4.60 -9.26 -24.63
N ASP A 92 -3.61 -9.72 -23.87
CA ASP A 92 -2.23 -9.85 -24.37
C ASP A 92 -1.80 -11.31 -24.61
N PRO A 93 -1.45 -11.70 -25.85
CA PRO A 93 -1.05 -13.07 -26.18
C PRO A 93 0.35 -13.45 -25.68
N PHE A 94 1.22 -12.50 -25.30
CA PHE A 94 2.60 -12.77 -24.85
C PHE A 94 2.74 -12.97 -23.33
N GLY A 95 1.63 -12.92 -22.59
CA GLY A 95 1.58 -13.13 -21.14
C GLY A 95 1.75 -11.84 -20.33
N ILE A 96 0.91 -11.70 -19.31
CA ILE A 96 0.78 -10.48 -18.51
C ILE A 96 1.97 -10.30 -17.52
N VAL A 97 2.60 -11.41 -17.09
CA VAL A 97 3.62 -11.41 -16.03
C VAL A 97 4.85 -10.56 -16.39
N GLY A 98 5.40 -10.71 -17.59
CA GLY A 98 6.57 -9.93 -18.03
C GLY A 98 6.30 -8.43 -18.11
N LYS A 99 5.08 -8.05 -18.53
CA LYS A 99 4.65 -6.65 -18.58
C LYS A 99 4.43 -6.07 -17.19
N LEU A 100 3.80 -6.81 -16.29
CA LEU A 100 3.65 -6.39 -14.89
C LEU A 100 5.02 -6.20 -14.25
N LYS A 101 5.96 -7.14 -14.43
CA LYS A 101 7.34 -6.99 -13.97
C LYS A 101 7.96 -5.71 -14.54
N HIS A 102 7.85 -5.46 -15.85
CA HIS A 102 8.38 -4.25 -16.46
C HIS A 102 7.79 -2.96 -15.87
N ILE A 103 6.47 -2.92 -15.63
CA ILE A 103 5.77 -1.77 -15.06
C ILE A 103 6.22 -1.53 -13.61
N VAL A 104 6.30 -2.60 -12.80
CA VAL A 104 6.77 -2.52 -11.42
C VAL A 104 8.21 -2.01 -11.37
N LEU A 105 9.11 -2.59 -12.16
CA LEU A 105 10.52 -2.18 -12.19
C LEU A 105 10.71 -0.75 -12.71
N THR A 106 9.94 -0.35 -13.71
CA THR A 106 10.01 1.01 -14.25
C THR A 106 9.45 2.02 -13.26
N GLY A 107 8.34 1.69 -12.59
CA GLY A 107 7.75 2.51 -11.53
C GLY A 107 8.71 2.69 -10.37
N ASP A 108 9.33 1.60 -9.92
CA ASP A 108 10.32 1.57 -8.85
C ASP A 108 11.55 2.45 -9.19
N ARG A 109 12.16 2.24 -10.35
CA ARG A 109 13.30 3.06 -10.82
C ARG A 109 12.95 4.53 -10.97
N THR A 110 11.74 4.83 -11.44
CA THR A 110 11.26 6.21 -11.56
C THR A 110 11.10 6.83 -10.18
N ALA A 111 10.50 6.13 -9.22
CA ALA A 111 10.36 6.60 -7.84
C ALA A 111 11.73 6.86 -7.19
N THR A 112 12.69 5.93 -7.35
CA THR A 112 14.07 6.10 -6.88
C THR A 112 14.73 7.35 -7.49
N GLN A 113 14.57 7.57 -8.79
CA GLN A 113 15.11 8.76 -9.45
C GLN A 113 14.46 10.05 -8.94
N GLU A 114 13.15 10.05 -8.69
CA GLU A 114 12.44 11.21 -8.15
C GLU A 114 12.89 11.57 -6.73
N VAL A 115 13.07 10.56 -5.86
CA VAL A 115 13.61 10.79 -4.52
C VAL A 115 15.05 11.27 -4.57
N LYS A 116 15.92 10.65 -5.38
CA LYS A 116 17.31 11.09 -5.55
C LYS A 116 17.43 12.48 -6.21
N ARG A 117 16.46 12.90 -7.04
CA ARG A 117 16.41 14.28 -7.57
C ARG A 117 16.12 15.30 -6.47
N LEU A 118 15.28 14.95 -5.50
CA LEU A 118 14.93 15.82 -4.37
C LEU A 118 16.03 15.85 -3.30
N ILE A 119 16.65 14.70 -3.02
CA ILE A 119 17.71 14.55 -2.02
C ILE A 119 18.83 13.66 -2.60
N PRO A 120 19.78 14.24 -3.37
CA PRO A 120 20.81 13.45 -4.08
C PRO A 120 21.73 12.63 -3.18
N GLU A 121 21.98 13.15 -1.98
CA GLU A 121 22.95 12.62 -1.02
C GLU A 121 22.25 11.74 0.06
N ALA A 122 20.99 11.33 -0.17
CA ALA A 122 20.27 10.42 0.73
C ALA A 122 20.88 9.00 0.69
N SER A 123 20.91 8.32 1.84
CA SER A 123 21.35 6.92 1.88
C SER A 123 20.36 6.02 1.15
N GLU A 124 20.80 4.87 0.61
CA GLU A 124 19.89 3.93 -0.09
C GLU A 124 18.72 3.50 0.81
N THR A 125 18.97 3.31 2.11
CA THR A 125 17.93 3.01 3.11
C THR A 125 16.91 4.14 3.25
N ASP A 126 17.36 5.40 3.29
CA ASP A 126 16.46 6.55 3.37
C ASP A 126 15.65 6.71 2.07
N VAL A 127 16.27 6.46 0.93
CA VAL A 127 15.58 6.49 -0.37
C VAL A 127 14.43 5.48 -0.39
N GLU A 128 14.68 4.24 0.06
CA GLU A 128 13.64 3.21 0.12
C GLU A 128 12.52 3.54 1.11
N ASN A 129 12.85 4.07 2.29
CA ASN A 129 11.84 4.50 3.26
C ASN A 129 10.98 5.65 2.71
N LEU A 130 11.57 6.63 2.03
CA LEU A 130 10.85 7.74 1.41
C LEU A 130 9.97 7.27 0.24
N LYS A 131 10.44 6.34 -0.60
CA LYS A 131 9.62 5.70 -1.65
C LYS A 131 8.40 5.01 -1.04
N ASN A 132 8.60 4.24 0.02
CA ASN A 132 7.52 3.53 0.71
C ASN A 132 6.50 4.49 1.35
N LEU A 133 6.95 5.60 1.94
CA LEU A 133 6.05 6.64 2.45
C LEU A 133 5.21 7.30 1.35
N ILE A 134 5.80 7.59 0.18
CA ILE A 134 5.06 8.07 -0.98
C ILE A 134 4.01 7.05 -1.42
N ALA A 135 4.38 5.78 -1.52
CA ALA A 135 3.48 4.70 -1.94
C ALA A 135 2.30 4.50 -0.97
N ALA A 136 2.57 4.55 0.34
CA ALA A 136 1.55 4.46 1.39
C ALA A 136 0.60 5.67 1.34
N SER A 137 1.14 6.89 1.28
CA SER A 137 0.36 8.12 1.16
C SER A 137 -0.49 8.15 -0.10
N ARG A 138 0.06 7.69 -1.22
CA ARG A 138 -0.65 7.54 -2.49
C ARG A 138 -1.82 6.57 -2.37
N SER A 139 -1.61 5.42 -1.74
CA SER A 139 -2.66 4.42 -1.51
C SER A 139 -3.81 4.99 -0.67
N LEU A 140 -3.48 5.67 0.42
CA LEU A 140 -4.46 6.37 1.27
C LEU A 140 -5.24 7.44 0.49
N ASN A 141 -4.54 8.21 -0.36
CA ASN A 141 -5.16 9.24 -1.19
C ASN A 141 -6.12 8.66 -2.25
N ILE A 142 -5.74 7.56 -2.90
CA ILE A 142 -6.57 6.88 -3.89
C ILE A 142 -7.84 6.33 -3.23
N ILE A 143 -7.73 5.69 -2.06
CA ILE A 143 -8.88 5.16 -1.33
C ILE A 143 -9.84 6.30 -0.96
N TYR A 144 -9.32 7.38 -0.35
CA TYR A 144 -10.13 8.56 0.00
C TYR A 144 -10.89 9.11 -1.21
N LYS A 145 -10.19 9.34 -2.33
CA LYS A 145 -10.81 9.88 -3.55
C LYS A 145 -11.83 8.94 -4.15
N SER A 146 -11.58 7.64 -4.13
CA SER A 146 -12.50 6.63 -4.67
C SER A 146 -13.81 6.61 -3.89
N VAL A 147 -13.72 6.62 -2.55
CA VAL A 147 -14.90 6.67 -1.66
C VAL A 147 -15.68 7.97 -1.84
N ASP A 148 -14.98 9.13 -1.83
CA ASP A 148 -15.61 10.44 -2.02
C ASP A 148 -16.28 10.55 -3.41
N HIS A 149 -15.65 10.00 -4.45
CA HIS A 149 -16.21 9.98 -5.80
C HIS A 149 -17.52 9.17 -5.87
N VAL A 150 -17.54 7.94 -5.35
CA VAL A 150 -18.74 7.08 -5.33
C VAL A 150 -19.85 7.75 -4.50
N TYR A 151 -19.50 8.36 -3.37
CA TYR A 151 -20.44 9.10 -2.55
C TYR A 151 -21.09 10.28 -3.30
N ARG A 152 -20.28 11.13 -3.94
CA ARG A 152 -20.77 12.25 -4.75
C ARG A 152 -21.66 11.78 -5.90
N LEU A 153 -21.32 10.64 -6.52
CA LEU A 153 -22.13 10.02 -7.57
C LEU A 153 -23.49 9.58 -7.05
N GLY A 154 -23.52 8.90 -5.89
CA GLY A 154 -24.75 8.50 -5.21
C GLY A 154 -25.65 9.68 -4.85
N ARG A 155 -25.06 10.78 -4.33
CA ARG A 155 -25.78 12.03 -4.04
C ARG A 155 -26.31 12.71 -5.30
N LYS A 156 -25.51 12.79 -6.36
CA LYS A 156 -25.89 13.45 -7.63
C LYS A 156 -27.04 12.74 -8.32
N PHE A 157 -27.00 11.41 -8.40
CA PHE A 157 -28.06 10.61 -9.02
C PHE A 157 -29.24 10.32 -8.07
N LYS A 158 -29.16 10.73 -6.80
CA LYS A 158 -30.12 10.38 -5.75
C LYS A 158 -30.34 8.86 -5.68
N SER A 159 -29.28 8.09 -5.92
CA SER A 159 -29.35 6.63 -5.96
C SER A 159 -29.12 6.07 -4.56
N ILE A 160 -30.21 5.63 -3.93
CA ILE A 160 -30.20 4.95 -2.63
C ILE A 160 -29.29 3.71 -2.65
N TRP A 161 -29.33 2.93 -3.73
CA TRP A 161 -28.60 1.67 -3.86
C TRP A 161 -27.09 1.88 -3.82
N LEU A 162 -26.59 2.95 -4.44
CA LEU A 162 -25.18 3.30 -4.36
C LEU A 162 -24.75 3.68 -2.93
N LEU A 163 -25.63 4.35 -2.19
CA LEU A 163 -25.34 4.72 -0.80
C LEU A 163 -25.34 3.50 0.12
N TYR A 164 -26.28 2.57 -0.03
CA TYR A 164 -26.27 1.30 0.70
C TYR A 164 -25.02 0.47 0.41
N GLN A 165 -24.68 0.30 -0.86
CA GLN A 165 -23.50 -0.46 -1.25
C GLN A 165 -22.23 0.17 -0.65
N LEU A 166 -22.12 1.50 -0.73
CA LEU A 166 -20.99 2.20 -0.14
C LEU A 166 -20.93 1.97 1.37
N GLN A 167 -22.04 2.20 2.09
CA GLN A 167 -22.10 2.03 3.54
C GLN A 167 -21.69 0.63 3.99
N ALA A 168 -22.14 -0.41 3.27
CA ALA A 168 -21.79 -1.79 3.58
C ALA A 168 -20.29 -2.10 3.41
N LEU A 169 -19.61 -1.41 2.50
CA LEU A 169 -18.19 -1.61 2.22
C LEU A 169 -17.26 -0.80 3.13
N LEU A 170 -17.73 0.33 3.67
CA LEU A 170 -16.90 1.24 4.49
C LEU A 170 -16.19 0.58 5.68
N PRO A 171 -16.76 -0.40 6.41
CA PRO A 171 -16.03 -1.08 7.48
C PRO A 171 -14.76 -1.78 6.96
N PHE A 172 -14.85 -2.52 5.85
CA PHE A 172 -13.70 -3.20 5.25
C PHE A 172 -12.65 -2.22 4.72
N VAL A 173 -13.10 -1.12 4.11
CA VAL A 173 -12.21 -0.05 3.66
C VAL A 173 -11.52 0.63 4.84
N THR A 174 -12.20 0.76 5.99
CA THR A 174 -11.63 1.35 7.21
C THR A 174 -10.50 0.50 7.76
N GLU A 175 -10.65 -0.83 7.77
CA GLU A 175 -9.57 -1.74 8.18
C GLU A 175 -8.34 -1.59 7.27
N ALA A 176 -8.54 -1.53 5.95
CA ALA A 176 -7.46 -1.29 5.00
C ALA A 176 -6.78 0.08 5.20
N MET A 177 -7.57 1.14 5.44
CA MET A 177 -7.05 2.49 5.74
C MET A 177 -6.23 2.51 7.03
N ARG A 178 -6.67 1.82 8.08
CA ARG A 178 -5.93 1.73 9.36
C ARG A 178 -4.63 0.95 9.23
N ALA A 179 -4.63 -0.14 8.45
CA ALA A 179 -3.42 -0.92 8.17
C ALA A 179 -2.39 -0.10 7.36
N LEU A 180 -2.86 0.70 6.40
CA LEU A 180 -1.99 1.62 5.67
C LEU A 180 -1.51 2.77 6.56
N GLU A 181 -2.36 3.31 7.44
CA GLU A 181 -1.96 4.35 8.39
C GLU A 181 -0.85 3.89 9.33
N SER A 182 -0.95 2.67 9.89
CA SER A 182 0.08 2.13 10.77
C SER A 182 1.42 1.90 10.05
N SER A 183 1.39 1.63 8.74
CA SER A 183 2.60 1.48 7.94
C SER A 183 3.43 2.76 7.84
N LEU A 184 2.82 3.94 7.99
CA LEU A 184 3.52 5.24 7.93
C LEU A 184 4.56 5.37 9.04
N GLU A 185 4.21 4.94 10.26
CA GLU A 185 5.12 4.97 11.40
C GLU A 185 6.27 3.97 11.20
N ALA A 186 5.98 2.79 10.64
CA ALA A 186 7.00 1.80 10.34
C ALA A 186 8.01 2.32 9.31
N PHE A 187 7.55 2.92 8.20
CA PHE A 187 8.44 3.47 7.18
C PHE A 187 9.24 4.69 7.67
N THR A 188 8.65 5.54 8.51
CA THR A 188 9.37 6.68 9.12
C THR A 188 10.54 6.20 10.00
N ASN A 189 10.35 5.09 10.71
CA ASN A 189 11.38 4.50 11.58
C ASN A 189 12.27 3.46 10.88
N GLY A 190 12.03 3.16 9.59
CA GLY A 190 12.75 2.11 8.86
C GLY A 190 12.51 0.69 9.38
N PHE A 191 11.37 0.46 10.04
CA PHE A 191 10.99 -0.87 10.50
C PHE A 191 10.56 -1.77 9.32
N PRO A 192 10.90 -3.06 9.34
CA PRO A 192 10.41 -4.00 8.35
C PRO A 192 8.88 -4.12 8.44
N VAL A 193 8.21 -4.13 7.29
CA VAL A 193 6.74 -4.22 7.19
C VAL A 193 6.37 -5.47 6.40
N GLY A 194 5.31 -6.17 6.84
CA GLY A 194 4.79 -7.37 6.19
C GLY A 194 5.26 -8.66 6.85
N ASP A 195 5.29 -9.74 6.07
CA ASP A 195 5.75 -11.03 6.54
C ASP A 195 7.28 -11.06 6.66
N GLY A 196 7.74 -10.94 7.90
CA GLY A 196 9.15 -10.97 8.24
C GLY A 196 9.66 -12.35 8.65
N ALA A 197 8.82 -13.39 8.72
CA ALA A 197 9.20 -14.68 9.30
C ALA A 197 10.33 -15.35 8.49
N GLY A 198 10.14 -15.50 7.18
CA GLY A 198 11.16 -15.99 6.24
C GLY A 198 12.48 -15.19 6.29
N PRO A 199 12.48 -13.87 6.03
CA PRO A 199 13.70 -13.05 6.07
C PRO A 199 14.40 -13.05 7.43
N LEU A 200 13.64 -13.09 8.54
CA LEU A 200 14.18 -13.15 9.90
C LEU A 200 14.80 -14.52 10.20
N LEU A 201 14.18 -15.62 9.75
CA LEU A 201 14.77 -16.96 9.86
C LEU A 201 16.09 -17.02 9.09
N ALA A 202 16.09 -16.55 7.84
CA ALA A 202 17.28 -16.48 7.01
C ALA A 202 18.39 -15.67 7.69
N ALA A 203 18.06 -14.48 8.21
CA ALA A 203 19.01 -13.63 8.94
C ALA A 203 19.56 -14.31 10.21
N ARG A 204 18.70 -14.98 10.99
CA ARG A 204 19.11 -15.75 12.18
C ARG A 204 19.99 -16.93 11.84
N PHE A 205 19.69 -17.64 10.75
CA PHE A 205 20.49 -18.76 10.28
C PHE A 205 21.90 -18.31 9.86
N ILE A 206 21.98 -17.23 9.07
CA ILE A 206 23.25 -16.60 8.70
C ILE A 206 24.04 -16.20 9.95
N LYS A 207 23.41 -15.49 10.90
CA LYS A 207 24.08 -15.05 12.13
C LYS A 207 24.58 -16.20 12.99
N LYS A 208 23.85 -17.31 13.06
CA LYS A 208 24.18 -18.46 13.92
C LYS A 208 25.28 -19.35 13.33
N PHE A 209 25.31 -19.51 12.01
CA PHE A 209 26.18 -20.50 11.35
C PHE A 209 27.21 -19.91 10.39
N GLY A 210 27.16 -18.61 10.07
CA GLY A 210 28.01 -17.98 9.06
C GLY A 210 29.48 -17.75 9.44
N GLY A 211 29.86 -17.99 10.70
CA GLY A 211 31.26 -17.84 11.15
C GLY A 211 31.80 -16.40 11.06
N ASN A 212 33.12 -16.24 11.24
CA ASN A 212 33.79 -14.93 11.22
C ASN A 212 34.10 -14.41 9.79
N GLU A 213 34.14 -15.28 8.77
CA GLU A 213 34.42 -14.93 7.37
C GLU A 213 33.15 -14.92 6.51
N LEU A 214 32.15 -14.17 6.97
CA LEU A 214 30.83 -14.16 6.37
C LEU A 214 30.85 -13.30 5.09
N LYS A 215 30.89 -13.96 3.92
CA LYS A 215 30.82 -13.29 2.62
C LYS A 215 29.35 -12.99 2.28
N ILE A 216 28.97 -11.73 2.48
CA ILE A 216 27.68 -11.21 2.03
C ILE A 216 27.91 -10.53 0.68
N GLU A 217 27.19 -10.98 -0.34
CA GLU A 217 27.22 -10.42 -1.68
C GLU A 217 25.82 -9.96 -2.08
N GLU A 218 25.72 -8.81 -2.75
CA GLU A 218 24.47 -8.37 -3.38
C GLU A 218 24.40 -8.99 -4.78
N ILE A 219 23.50 -9.96 -4.94
CA ILE A 219 23.40 -10.78 -6.17
C ILE A 219 22.34 -10.26 -7.13
N ALA A 220 21.38 -9.49 -6.63
CA ALA A 220 20.37 -8.78 -7.39
C ALA A 220 19.97 -7.52 -6.62
N GLU A 221 19.25 -6.61 -7.27
CA GLU A 221 18.81 -5.36 -6.65
C GLU A 221 18.02 -5.66 -5.37
N GLU A 222 18.45 -5.05 -4.26
CA GLU A 222 17.86 -5.24 -2.93
C GLU A 222 17.86 -6.70 -2.45
N THR A 223 18.78 -7.54 -2.92
CA THR A 223 18.85 -8.96 -2.57
C THR A 223 20.27 -9.38 -2.24
N ILE A 224 20.44 -9.92 -1.03
CA ILE A 224 21.73 -10.38 -0.55
C ILE A 224 21.78 -11.90 -0.49
N MET A 225 22.98 -12.42 -0.74
CA MET A 225 23.33 -13.82 -0.56
C MET A 225 24.46 -13.94 0.46
N ALA A 226 24.36 -14.94 1.32
CA ALA A 226 25.44 -15.35 2.20
C ALA A 226 25.72 -16.83 2.03
N GLU A 227 27.00 -17.18 1.97
CA GLU A 227 27.43 -18.58 1.96
C GLU A 227 27.67 -19.05 3.40
N VAL A 228 26.95 -20.09 3.83
CA VAL A 228 26.96 -20.58 5.20
C VAL A 228 27.33 -22.06 5.22
N PRO A 229 28.41 -22.46 5.93
CA PRO A 229 28.72 -23.87 6.14
C PRO A 229 27.77 -24.47 7.20
N PHE A 230 27.03 -25.51 6.83
CA PHE A 230 26.12 -26.19 7.74
C PHE A 230 26.16 -27.71 7.52
N LYS A 231 26.52 -28.47 8.56
CA LYS A 231 26.57 -29.95 8.54
C LYS A 231 27.34 -30.51 7.33
N ASN A 232 28.57 -30.06 7.11
CA ASN A 232 29.43 -30.42 5.95
C ASN A 232 28.81 -30.11 4.57
N ARG A 233 27.80 -29.24 4.51
CA ARG A 233 27.21 -28.73 3.27
C ARG A 233 27.41 -27.22 3.19
N LYS A 234 27.63 -26.73 1.98
CA LYS A 234 27.60 -25.30 1.69
C LYS A 234 26.15 -24.91 1.40
N VAL A 235 25.59 -24.00 2.19
CA VAL A 235 24.22 -23.49 2.03
C VAL A 235 24.30 -22.05 1.56
N LEU A 236 23.67 -21.76 0.41
CA LEU A 236 23.49 -20.40 -0.07
C LEU A 236 22.18 -19.88 0.52
N VAL A 237 22.27 -18.86 1.37
CA VAL A 237 21.11 -18.23 1.98
C VAL A 237 20.86 -16.91 1.27
N ILE A 238 19.69 -16.80 0.65
CA ILE A 238 19.28 -15.61 -0.10
C ILE A 238 18.15 -14.94 0.68
N LYS A 239 18.22 -13.61 0.83
CA LYS A 239 17.13 -12.82 1.40
C LYS A 239 17.13 -11.40 0.86
N ALA A 240 16.00 -10.71 1.00
CA ALA A 240 15.91 -9.27 0.77
C ALA A 240 16.94 -8.49 1.61
N LYS A 241 17.47 -7.41 1.05
CA LYS A 241 18.33 -6.44 1.72
C LYS A 241 17.52 -5.70 2.78
N GLY A 242 18.14 -5.23 3.85
CA GLY A 242 17.45 -4.53 4.92
C GLY A 242 18.46 -3.88 5.85
N PRO A 243 18.02 -3.01 6.78
CA PRO A 243 16.63 -2.71 7.14
C PRO A 243 15.92 -1.79 6.14
N SER A 244 14.68 -2.10 5.76
CA SER A 244 13.71 -1.26 5.00
C SER A 244 12.47 -2.11 4.64
N GLY A 245 11.42 -1.49 4.11
CA GLY A 245 10.25 -2.18 3.54
C GLY A 245 10.48 -2.77 2.14
N VAL A 246 11.67 -3.33 1.88
CA VAL A 246 12.03 -3.90 0.56
C VAL A 246 11.73 -5.40 0.50
N THR A 247 11.28 -5.86 -0.66
CA THR A 247 10.94 -7.28 -0.89
C THR A 247 12.06 -8.05 -1.57
N GLY A 248 12.98 -7.35 -2.26
CA GLY A 248 14.08 -7.95 -3.00
C GLY A 248 13.65 -8.66 -4.29
N ARG A 249 14.55 -8.69 -5.27
CA ARG A 249 14.38 -9.43 -6.53
C ARG A 249 14.90 -10.86 -6.44
N LEU A 250 14.14 -11.69 -5.73
CA LEU A 250 14.50 -13.10 -5.50
C LEU A 250 14.51 -13.94 -6.80
N ASP A 251 13.71 -13.56 -7.79
CA ASP A 251 13.69 -14.19 -9.11
C ASP A 251 14.97 -13.90 -9.90
N ASP A 252 15.38 -12.63 -9.97
CA ASP A 252 16.64 -12.22 -10.60
C ASP A 252 17.85 -12.86 -9.88
N ALA A 253 17.81 -12.91 -8.54
CA ALA A 253 18.81 -13.56 -7.71
C ALA A 253 18.93 -15.07 -8.01
N PHE A 254 17.80 -15.75 -8.19
CA PHE A 254 17.78 -17.16 -8.53
C PHE A 254 18.34 -17.41 -9.94
N GLU A 255 17.96 -16.58 -10.91
CA GLU A 255 18.48 -16.62 -12.28
C GLU A 255 20.01 -16.40 -12.32
N GLU A 256 20.51 -15.43 -11.55
CA GLU A 256 21.95 -15.16 -11.42
C GLU A 256 22.73 -16.40 -10.93
N ILE A 257 22.22 -17.09 -9.91
CA ILE A 257 22.88 -18.25 -9.30
C ILE A 257 22.84 -19.48 -10.21
N VAL A 258 21.64 -19.82 -10.70
CA VAL A 258 21.41 -21.09 -11.40
C VAL A 258 21.83 -20.99 -12.86
N VAL A 259 21.45 -19.90 -13.55
CA VAL A 259 21.70 -19.75 -14.99
C VAL A 259 23.10 -19.21 -15.24
N LYS A 260 23.48 -18.12 -14.58
CA LYS A 260 24.75 -17.44 -14.88
C LYS A 260 25.94 -18.07 -14.18
N ARG A 261 25.84 -18.30 -12.87
CA ARG A 261 26.92 -18.91 -12.08
C ARG A 261 26.97 -20.44 -12.18
N LYS A 262 25.91 -21.07 -12.71
CA LYS A 262 25.79 -22.53 -12.89
C LYS A 262 26.17 -23.32 -11.64
N ILE A 263 25.81 -22.78 -10.47
CA ILE A 263 26.11 -23.43 -9.19
C ILE A 263 25.20 -24.65 -9.09
N PRO A 264 25.73 -25.88 -9.01
CA PRO A 264 24.90 -27.08 -9.00
C PRO A 264 24.04 -27.14 -7.75
N GLU A 265 22.74 -26.94 -7.93
CA GLU A 265 21.74 -27.05 -6.88
C GLU A 265 21.35 -28.51 -6.63
N LYS A 266 21.49 -28.96 -5.39
CA LYS A 266 20.97 -30.27 -4.96
C LYS A 266 19.54 -30.17 -4.42
N MET A 267 19.18 -29.03 -3.84
CA MET A 267 17.87 -28.80 -3.20
C MET A 267 17.66 -27.31 -2.98
N VAL A 268 16.43 -26.84 -3.26
CA VAL A 268 15.97 -25.48 -2.93
C VAL A 268 14.94 -25.59 -1.81
N ILE A 269 15.14 -24.84 -0.73
CA ILE A 269 14.18 -24.72 0.37
C ILE A 269 13.64 -23.29 0.36
N LYS A 270 12.32 -23.16 0.23
CA LYS A 270 11.62 -21.90 0.44
C LYS A 270 11.12 -21.84 1.88
N VAL A 271 11.30 -20.69 2.51
CA VAL A 271 10.85 -20.41 3.87
C VAL A 271 9.93 -19.21 3.78
N ASP A 272 8.71 -19.39 4.27
CA ASP A 272 7.72 -18.35 4.51
C ASP A 272 7.47 -18.34 6.02
#